data_AF-A0A524EVZ3-F1
#
_entry.id   AF-A0A524EVZ3-F1
#
_cell.length_a   1.000
_cell.length_b   1.000
_cell.length_c   1.000
_cell.angle_alpha   90.00
_cell.angle_beta   90.00
_cell.angle_gamma   90.00
#
_symmetry.space_group_name_H-M   'P 1'
#
loop_
_entity.id
_entity.type
_entity.pdbx_description
1 polymer ?
#
loop_
_entity_poly.entity_id
_entity_poly.type
_entity_poly.pdbx_seq_one_letter_code
_entity_poly.pdbx_strand_id
1 'polypeptide(L)' 'MARFKLNFIKDAISGILKRWNEESAQKFLEKAKDGTYSEAENDAILLRQLLKNEQDLLELIKKIEEQ' A
#
# COMPACT_ATOMS: atom_id res chain seq x y z
N MET A 1 16.10 -1.06 11.15
CA MET A 1 14.69 -1.31 11.53
C MET A 1 13.69 -0.61 10.60
N ALA A 2 13.82 0.71 10.36
CA ALA A 2 12.91 1.45 9.46
C ALA A 2 12.85 0.91 8.03
N ARG A 3 14.01 0.66 7.38
CA ARG A 3 14.04 0.08 6.02
C ARG A 3 13.45 -1.32 5.92
N PHE A 4 13.60 -2.15 6.97
CA PHE A 4 12.96 -3.47 7.03
C PHE A 4 11.44 -3.35 7.06
N LYS A 5 10.92 -2.42 7.89
CA LYS A 5 9.48 -2.14 7.95
C LYS A 5 8.94 -1.59 6.62
N LEU A 6 9.72 -0.78 5.92
CA LEU A 6 9.36 -0.28 4.59
C LEU A 6 9.24 -1.42 3.58
N ASN A 7 10.20 -2.35 3.55
CA ASN A 7 10.13 -3.52 2.67
C ASN A 7 8.91 -4.39 2.98
N PHE A 8 8.62 -4.62 4.27
CA PHE A 8 7.41 -5.36 4.66
C PHE A 8 6.12 -4.70 4.17
N ILE A 9 6.01 -3.37 4.27
CA ILE A 9 4.86 -2.62 3.75
C ILE A 9 4.76 -2.78 2.22
N LYS A 10 5.88 -2.67 1.50
CA LYS A 10 5.92 -2.86 0.04
C LYS A 10 5.52 -4.27 -0.37
N ASP A 11 5.98 -5.29 0.35
CA ASP A 11 5.59 -6.68 0.11
C ASP A 11 4.09 -6.90 0.37
N ALA A 12 3.55 -6.31 1.43
CA ALA A 12 2.12 -6.38 1.73
C ALA A 12 1.27 -5.69 0.64
N ILE A 13 1.70 -4.52 0.16
CA ILE A 13 1.08 -3.82 -0.97
C ILE A 13 1.14 -4.72 -2.21
N SER A 14 2.31 -5.26 -2.55
CA SER A 14 2.48 -6.14 -3.71
C SER A 14 1.60 -7.39 -3.60
N GLY A 15 1.45 -7.96 -2.41
CA GLY A 15 0.58 -9.10 -2.15
C GLY A 15 -0.90 -8.81 -2.38
N ILE A 16 -1.38 -7.61 -2.00
CA ILE A 16 -2.74 -7.17 -2.34
C ILE A 16 -2.88 -7.05 -3.86
N LEU A 17 -1.98 -6.31 -4.51
CA LEU A 17 -2.07 -6.06 -5.95
C LEU A 17 -2.03 -7.35 -6.79
N LYS A 18 -1.17 -8.30 -6.42
CA LYS A 18 -1.09 -9.62 -7.07
C LYS A 18 -2.39 -10.43 -6.91
N ARG A 19 -3.05 -10.38 -5.74
CA ARG A 19 -4.33 -11.08 -5.52
C ARG A 19 -5.42 -10.60 -6.48
N TRP A 20 -5.38 -9.31 -6.84
CA TRP A 20 -6.36 -8.68 -7.73
C TRP A 20 -5.88 -8.56 -9.18
N ASN A 21 -4.71 -9.11 -9.51
CA ASN A 21 -4.05 -8.99 -10.82
C ASN A 21 -3.93 -7.52 -11.28
N GLU A 22 -3.56 -6.65 -10.35
CA GLU A 22 -3.36 -5.24 -10.58
C GLU A 22 -1.89 -4.86 -10.49
N GLU A 23 -1.48 -3.90 -11.30
CA GLU A 23 -0.12 -3.33 -11.27
C GLU A 23 -0.07 -1.99 -10.53
N SER A 24 -1.24 -1.39 -10.29
CA SER A 24 -1.36 -0.07 -9.66
C SER A 24 -2.36 -0.11 -8.52
N ALA A 25 -1.90 0.38 -7.36
CA ALA A 25 -2.76 0.60 -6.20
C ALA A 25 -3.92 1.55 -6.51
N GLN A 26 -3.69 2.56 -7.35
CA GLN A 26 -4.74 3.49 -7.73
C GLN A 26 -5.82 2.80 -8.56
N LYS A 27 -5.43 2.03 -9.58
CA LYS A 27 -6.38 1.26 -10.41
C LYS A 27 -7.19 0.27 -9.58
N PHE A 28 -6.54 -0.44 -8.66
CA PHE A 28 -7.22 -1.33 -7.73
C PHE A 28 -8.25 -0.59 -6.87
N LEU A 29 -7.87 0.54 -6.26
CA LEU A 29 -8.77 1.32 -5.40
C LEU A 29 -9.96 1.91 -6.16
N GLU A 30 -9.78 2.31 -7.42
CA GLU A 30 -10.87 2.77 -8.28
C GLU A 30 -11.86 1.66 -8.58
N LYS A 31 -11.36 0.47 -8.98
CA LYS A 31 -12.20 -0.71 -9.24
C LYS A 31 -12.93 -1.21 -7.99
N ALA A 32 -12.26 -1.19 -6.84
CA ALA A 32 -12.89 -1.52 -5.56
C ALA A 32 -13.99 -0.51 -5.20
N LYS A 33 -13.78 0.79 -5.49
CA LYS A 33 -14.76 1.85 -5.24
C LYS A 33 -15.98 1.76 -6.17
N ASP A 34 -15.77 1.41 -7.44
CA ASP A 34 -16.84 1.29 -8.44
C ASP A 34 -17.65 -0.02 -8.29
N GLY A 35 -17.25 -0.90 -7.38
CA GLY A 35 -17.91 -2.19 -7.15
C GLY A 35 -17.55 -3.25 -8.20
N THR A 36 -16.53 -3.01 -9.03
CA THR A 36 -15.98 -4.03 -9.94
C THR A 36 -15.48 -5.25 -9.18
N TYR A 37 -14.94 -5.03 -7.97
CA TYR A 37 -14.51 -6.10 -7.07
C TYR A 37 -15.40 -6.16 -5.83
N SER A 38 -16.40 -7.04 -5.86
CA SER A 38 -17.41 -7.17 -4.80
C SER A 38 -16.85 -7.47 -3.41
N GLU A 39 -15.67 -8.11 -3.32
CA GLU A 39 -15.04 -8.50 -2.05
C GLU A 39 -13.74 -7.72 -1.76
N ALA A 40 -13.45 -6.67 -2.53
CA ALA A 40 -12.20 -5.91 -2.37
C ALA A 40 -12.23 -4.88 -1.24
N GLU A 41 -13.37 -4.65 -0.56
CA GLU A 41 -13.49 -3.57 0.43
C GLU A 41 -12.42 -3.65 1.52
N ASN A 42 -12.23 -4.83 2.11
CA ASN A 42 -11.23 -5.05 3.16
C ASN A 42 -9.80 -4.82 2.64
N ASP A 43 -9.48 -5.34 1.45
CA ASP A 43 -8.17 -5.16 0.83
C ASP A 43 -7.94 -3.69 0.41
N ALA A 44 -8.98 -2.96 0.00
CA ALA A 44 -8.93 -1.54 -0.34
C ALA A 44 -8.69 -0.66 0.89
N ILE A 45 -9.35 -0.96 2.01
CA ILE A 45 -9.10 -0.30 3.30
C ILE A 45 -7.66 -0.56 3.75
N LEU A 46 -7.22 -1.82 3.73
CA LEU A 46 -5.86 -2.20 4.11
C LEU A 46 -4.83 -1.53 3.21
N LEU A 47 -5.03 -1.52 1.89
CA LEU A 47 -4.12 -0.89 0.94
C LEU A 47 -3.97 0.61 1.20
N ARG A 48 -5.07 1.33 1.48
CA ARG A 48 -5.00 2.75 1.83
C ARG A 48 -4.17 2.99 3.09
N GLN A 49 -4.32 2.15 4.10
CA GLN A 49 -3.51 2.25 5.33
C GLN A 49 -2.03 1.97 5.04
N LEU A 50 -1.73 0.96 4.23
CA LEU A 50 -0.35 0.62 3.87
C LEU A 50 0.32 1.73 3.08
N LEU A 51 -0.36 2.35 2.10
CA LEU A 51 0.17 3.48 1.33
C LEU A 51 0.48 4.68 2.23
N LYS A 52 -0.41 5.00 3.18
CA LYS A 52 -0.17 6.05 4.16
C LYS A 52 1.05 5.72 5.03
N ASN A 53 1.11 4.50 5.56
CA ASN A 53 2.24 4.05 6.38
C ASN A 53 3.56 4.05 5.60
N GLU A 54 3.53 3.74 4.30
CA GLU A 54 4.70 3.81 3.41
C GLU A 54 5.20 5.25 3.31
N GLN A 55 4.30 6.21 3.03
CA GLN A 55 4.64 7.63 2.96
C GLN A 55 5.20 8.16 4.28
N ASP A 56 4.49 7.93 5.39
CA ASP A 56 4.92 8.40 6.72
C ASP A 56 6.31 7.85 7.08
N LEU A 57 6.59 6.58 6.73
CA LEU A 57 7.88 5.96 7.00
C LEU A 57 8.99 6.46 6.07
N LEU A 58 8.69 6.72 4.80
CA LEU A 58 9.63 7.35 3.86
C LEU A 58 10.02 8.75 4.33
N GLU A 59 9.05 9.55 4.78
CA GLU A 59 9.32 10.86 5.35
C GLU A 59 10.19 10.78 6.62
N LEU A 60 9.93 9.80 7.49
CA LEU A 60 10.75 9.57 8.68
C LEU A 60 12.19 9.17 8.32
N ILE A 61 12.37 8.27 7.35
CA ILE A 61 13.70 7.86 6.87
C ILE A 61 14.44 9.08 6.32
N LYS A 62 13.78 9.87 5.47
CA LYS A 62 14.36 11.09 4.90
C LYS A 62 14.83 12.05 6.00
N LYS A 63 14.00 12.31 7.00
CA LYS A 63 14.35 13.17 8.15
C LYS A 63 15.52 12.67 8.98
N ILE A 64 15.74 11.35 9.03
CA ILE A 64 16.89 10.75 9.73
C ILE A 64 18.15 10.85 8.88
N GLU A 65 18.03 10.76 7.55
CA GLU A 65 19.17 10.82 6.61
C GLU A 65 19.64 12.25 6.30
N GLU A 66 18.76 13.24 6.45
CA GLU A 66 19.09 14.67 6.33
C GLU A 66 19.69 15.29 7.62
N GLN A 67 19.87 14.48 8.68
CA GLN A 67 20.52 14.86 9.94
C GLN A 67 21.92 14.27 10.06
#